data_AF-A0AAW2PXL9-F1
#
_entry.id   AF-A0AAW2PXL9-F1
#
_cell.length_a   1.000
_cell.length_b   1.000
_cell.length_c   1.000
_cell.angle_alpha   90.00
_cell.angle_beta   90.00
_cell.angle_gamma   90.00
#
_symmetry.space_group_name_H-M   'P 1'
#
loop_
_entity.id
_entity.type
_entity.pdbx_description
1 polymer ?
#
loop_
_entity_poly.entity_id
_entity_poly.type
_entity_poly.pdbx_seq_one_letter_code
_entity_poly.pdbx_strand_id
1 'polypeptide(L)'
;MSEAATLCIPHLVSALKSGSEAAQDSILTTLCLLKQSWSNMPLDLSKSQAMVAAEAIPVLQMLMKTCPPTFHERIENLLNCLPGCLTVTIKRANNLKHVLGGTHAYCRLTIGNGPARQTKVVSHNTSPEWKEAFTWAFDVPPKGQKLHISCRSRSTFGKTSLGRVTIKIDKVVSEGVYSGVFGLTQGANKDSSSRTLEIEITWSNRMSNESV
;
A
#
# COMPACT_ATOMS: atom_id res chain seq x y z
N MET A 1 18.65 27.48 0.30
CA MET A 1 19.01 26.05 0.09
C MET A 1 18.13 25.53 -1.03
N SER A 2 18.64 25.63 -2.25
CA SER A 2 17.92 25.63 -3.52
C SER A 2 18.12 24.33 -4.30
N GLU A 3 17.45 24.22 -5.45
CA GLU A 3 17.63 23.33 -6.61
C GLU A 3 18.79 22.32 -6.60
N ALA A 4 20.00 22.74 -6.22
CA ALA A 4 21.16 21.86 -6.02
C ALA A 4 20.88 20.67 -5.07
N ALA A 5 20.15 20.90 -3.97
CA ALA A 5 19.77 19.81 -3.06
C ALA A 5 18.86 18.80 -3.75
N THR A 6 17.91 19.26 -4.57
CA THR A 6 17.01 18.40 -5.35
C THR A 6 17.79 17.55 -6.36
N LEU A 7 18.80 18.13 -7.01
CA LEU A 7 19.66 17.42 -7.97
C LEU A 7 20.58 16.37 -7.32
N CYS A 8 20.93 16.53 -6.04
CA CYS A 8 21.77 15.57 -5.33
C CYS A 8 21.02 14.31 -4.87
N ILE A 9 19.70 14.39 -4.68
CA ILE A 9 18.90 13.27 -4.11
C ILE A 9 19.05 11.98 -4.92
N PRO A 10 18.93 11.97 -6.27
CA PRO A 10 19.09 10.73 -7.04
C PRO A 10 20.47 10.08 -6.86
N HIS A 11 21.53 10.88 -6.71
CA HIS A 11 22.88 10.37 -6.44
C HIS A 11 22.97 9.72 -5.06
N LEU A 12 22.34 10.32 -4.04
CA LEU A 12 22.22 9.70 -2.72
C LEU A 12 21.46 8.37 -2.78
N VAL A 13 20.34 8.32 -3.50
CA VAL A 13 19.55 7.08 -3.68
C VAL A 13 20.37 5.99 -4.38
N SER A 14 21.10 6.35 -5.44
CA SER A 14 21.97 5.41 -6.13
C SER A 14 23.07 4.88 -5.22
N ALA A 15 23.72 5.75 -4.45
CA ALA A 15 24.77 5.36 -3.51
C ALA A 15 24.24 4.52 -2.35
N LEU A 16 23.00 4.76 -1.90
CA LEU A 16 22.33 3.95 -0.87
C LEU A 16 22.14 2.50 -1.35
N LYS A 17 21.85 2.33 -2.65
CA LYS A 17 21.62 1.02 -3.27
C LYS A 17 22.89 0.19 -3.44
N SER A 18 24.01 0.82 -3.83
CA SER A 18 25.24 0.13 -4.21
C SER A 18 26.41 0.30 -3.23
N GLY A 19 26.25 1.11 -2.19
CA GLY A 19 27.30 1.44 -1.22
C GLY A 19 27.57 0.32 -0.22
N SER A 20 28.73 0.41 0.46
CA SER A 20 29.02 -0.38 1.66
C SER A 20 28.10 0.01 2.82
N GLU A 21 28.05 -0.80 3.88
CA GLU A 21 27.26 -0.50 5.07
C GLU A 21 27.61 0.88 5.68
N ALA A 22 28.90 1.24 5.72
CA ALA A 22 29.34 2.56 6.19
C ALA A 22 28.86 3.71 5.29
N ALA A 23 28.85 3.49 3.96
CA ALA A 23 28.29 4.47 3.03
C ALA A 23 26.77 4.60 3.21
N GLN A 24 26.06 3.47 3.36
CA GLN A 24 24.62 3.45 3.61
C GLN A 24 24.26 4.19 4.90
N ASP A 25 25.03 4.00 5.98
CA ASP A 25 24.84 4.71 7.26
C ASP A 25 24.95 6.24 7.10
N SER A 26 26.00 6.69 6.41
CA SER A 26 26.22 8.11 6.13
C SER A 26 25.12 8.70 5.25
N ILE A 27 24.67 7.95 4.24
CA ILE A 27 23.61 8.39 3.32
C ILE A 27 22.25 8.45 4.03
N LEU A 28 21.90 7.46 4.85
CA LEU A 28 20.68 7.50 5.66
C LEU A 28 20.68 8.71 6.60
N THR A 29 21.80 9.00 7.23
CA THR A 29 21.96 10.21 8.05
C THR A 29 21.72 11.47 7.23
N THR A 30 22.30 11.55 6.03
CA THR A 30 22.11 12.67 5.10
C THR A 30 20.64 12.84 4.68
N LEU A 31 19.95 11.75 4.34
CA LEU A 31 18.53 11.77 3.98
C LEU A 31 17.65 12.19 5.17
N CYS A 32 17.96 11.75 6.38
CA CYS A 32 17.27 12.19 7.60
C CYS A 32 17.43 13.70 7.83
N LEU A 33 18.64 14.24 7.67
CA LEU A 33 18.91 15.68 7.79
C LEU A 33 18.17 16.48 6.71
N LEU A 34 18.18 16.00 5.47
CA LEU A 34 17.41 16.60 4.37
C LEU A 34 15.92 16.68 4.74
N LYS A 35 15.35 15.59 5.22
CA LYS A 35 13.94 15.54 5.65
C LYS A 35 13.65 16.51 6.80
N GLN A 36 14.56 16.65 7.77
CA GLN A 36 14.40 17.60 8.87
C GLN A 36 14.38 19.06 8.38
N SER A 37 15.11 19.36 7.30
CA SER A 37 15.16 20.72 6.75
C SER A 37 13.86 21.17 6.07
N TRP A 38 13.00 20.24 5.64
CA TRP A 38 11.76 20.55 4.90
C TRP A 38 10.78 21.43 5.67
N SER A 39 10.74 21.35 7.01
CA SER A 39 9.86 22.21 7.82
C SER A 39 10.24 23.70 7.75
N ASN A 40 11.47 24.01 7.33
CA ASN A 40 12.00 25.36 7.22
C ASN A 40 12.09 25.84 5.76
N MET A 41 11.54 25.07 4.81
CA MET A 41 11.56 25.37 3.38
C MET A 41 10.18 25.81 2.86
N PRO A 42 10.12 26.57 1.76
CA PRO A 42 8.87 26.77 1.03
C PRO A 42 8.21 25.44 0.67
N LEU A 43 6.88 25.40 0.76
CA LEU A 43 6.10 24.16 0.61
C LEU A 43 6.32 23.46 -0.74
N ASP A 44 6.39 24.22 -1.83
CA ASP A 44 6.56 23.63 -3.16
C ASP A 44 7.93 22.98 -3.34
N LEU A 45 8.96 23.58 -2.73
CA LEU A 45 10.31 23.04 -2.75
C LEU A 45 10.43 21.76 -1.90
N SER A 46 9.87 21.77 -0.69
CA SER A 46 9.87 20.58 0.17
C SER A 46 9.07 19.44 -0.45
N LYS A 47 7.91 19.73 -1.08
CA LYS A 47 7.15 18.74 -1.86
C LYS A 47 7.95 18.19 -3.03
N SER A 48 8.61 19.06 -3.82
CA SER A 48 9.44 18.62 -4.95
C SER A 48 10.57 17.70 -4.48
N GLN A 49 11.28 18.07 -3.40
CA GLN A 49 12.34 17.23 -2.85
C GLN A 49 11.80 15.91 -2.29
N ALA A 50 10.64 15.92 -1.62
CA ALA A 50 10.02 14.71 -1.11
C ALA A 50 9.63 13.74 -2.23
N MET A 51 9.11 14.25 -3.36
CA MET A 51 8.80 13.45 -4.54
C MET A 51 10.03 12.79 -5.16
N VAL A 52 11.16 13.51 -5.25
CA VAL A 52 12.42 12.91 -5.74
C VAL A 52 12.98 11.93 -4.72
N ALA A 53 12.94 12.25 -3.42
CA ALA A 53 13.41 11.37 -2.35
C ALA A 53 12.58 10.08 -2.24
N ALA A 54 11.32 10.09 -2.68
CA ALA A 54 10.49 8.89 -2.75
C ALA A 54 11.10 7.79 -3.64
N GLU A 55 12.00 8.11 -4.58
CA GLU A 55 12.78 7.11 -5.32
C GLU A 55 13.61 6.19 -4.42
N ALA A 56 13.89 6.60 -3.18
CA ALA A 56 14.53 5.77 -2.18
C ALA A 56 13.64 4.62 -1.68
N ILE A 57 12.31 4.69 -1.80
CA ILE A 57 11.37 3.75 -1.17
C ILE A 57 11.72 2.27 -1.44
N PRO A 58 11.96 1.82 -2.69
CA PRO A 58 12.29 0.41 -2.94
C PRO A 58 13.59 -0.03 -2.28
N VAL A 59 14.58 0.86 -2.23
CA VAL A 59 15.88 0.58 -1.59
C VAL A 59 15.70 0.53 -0.07
N LEU A 60 14.99 1.50 0.52
CA LEU A 60 14.67 1.52 1.95
C LEU A 60 13.93 0.25 2.40
N GLN A 61 12.94 -0.21 1.63
CA GLN A 61 12.21 -1.46 1.90
C GLN A 61 13.10 -2.72 1.77
N MET A 62 14.07 -2.69 0.86
CA MET A 62 15.08 -3.75 0.76
C MET A 62 15.99 -3.74 2.00
N LEU A 63 16.49 -2.57 2.40
CA LEU A 63 17.38 -2.42 3.56
C LEU A 63 16.70 -2.81 4.89
N MET A 64 15.39 -2.58 5.05
CA MET A 64 14.63 -3.13 6.19
C MET A 64 14.78 -4.65 6.35
N LYS A 65 15.02 -5.38 5.25
CA LYS A 65 15.13 -6.84 5.23
C LYS A 65 16.57 -7.33 5.31
N THR A 66 17.54 -6.51 4.91
CA THR A 66 18.94 -6.93 4.72
C THR A 66 19.92 -6.30 5.70
N CYS A 67 19.63 -5.11 6.23
CA CYS A 67 20.55 -4.36 7.09
C CYS A 67 20.36 -4.68 8.59
N PRO A 68 21.39 -4.40 9.42
CA PRO A 68 21.30 -4.53 10.87
C PRO A 68 20.17 -3.68 11.49
N PRO A 69 19.62 -4.09 12.66
CA PRO A 69 18.56 -3.35 13.34
C PRO A 69 18.86 -1.88 13.66
N THR A 70 20.14 -1.50 13.77
CA THR A 70 20.59 -0.11 13.99
C THR A 70 20.20 0.85 12.85
N PHE A 71 19.83 0.34 11.68
CA PHE A 71 19.39 1.12 10.54
C PHE A 71 17.86 1.28 10.53
N HIS A 72 17.12 0.36 11.15
CA HIS A 72 15.68 0.21 10.98
C HIS A 72 14.92 1.45 11.44
N GLU A 73 15.28 2.08 12.55
CA GLU A 73 14.61 3.30 13.02
C GLU A 73 14.68 4.44 11.99
N ARG A 74 15.86 4.70 11.41
CA ARG A 74 16.03 5.73 10.39
C ARG A 74 15.31 5.38 9.10
N ILE A 75 15.37 4.11 8.69
CA ILE A 75 14.68 3.63 7.49
C ILE A 75 13.16 3.74 7.66
N GLU A 76 12.60 3.29 8.78
CA GLU A 76 11.18 3.42 9.09
C GLU A 76 10.75 4.88 9.15
N ASN A 77 11.55 5.76 9.76
CA ASN A 77 11.25 7.19 9.81
C ASN A 77 11.19 7.81 8.40
N LEU A 78 12.12 7.44 7.51
CA LEU A 78 12.09 7.87 6.11
C LEU A 78 10.88 7.29 5.37
N LEU A 79 10.64 5.98 5.44
CA LEU A 79 9.49 5.33 4.80
C LEU A 79 8.15 5.91 5.25
N ASN A 80 8.04 6.36 6.51
CA ASN A 80 6.84 6.97 7.08
C ASN A 80 6.63 8.45 6.74
N CYS A 81 7.51 9.09 5.95
CA CYS A 81 7.38 10.49 5.57
C CYS A 81 7.48 10.76 4.07
N LEU A 82 7.94 9.79 3.28
CA LEU A 82 8.05 9.93 1.83
C LEU A 82 6.69 9.72 1.16
N PRO A 83 6.30 10.58 0.20
CA PRO A 83 5.08 10.40 -0.58
C PRO A 83 5.13 9.09 -1.35
N GLY A 84 3.96 8.49 -1.56
CA GLY A 84 3.88 7.21 -2.25
C GLY A 84 2.46 6.80 -2.58
N CYS A 85 2.36 5.68 -3.30
CA CYS A 85 1.14 5.10 -3.79
C CYS A 85 0.90 3.75 -3.13
N LEU A 86 -0.29 3.59 -2.55
CA LEU A 86 -0.81 2.28 -2.15
C LEU A 86 -1.64 1.72 -3.31
N THR A 87 -1.19 0.63 -3.91
CA THR A 87 -1.94 -0.09 -4.94
C THR A 87 -2.48 -1.38 -4.35
N VAL A 88 -3.78 -1.61 -4.46
CA VAL A 88 -4.46 -2.83 -4.01
C VAL A 88 -5.04 -3.55 -5.20
N THR A 89 -4.57 -4.76 -5.46
CA THR A 89 -5.07 -5.65 -6.50
C THR A 89 -5.98 -6.70 -5.86
N ILE A 90 -7.24 -6.71 -6.25
CA ILE A 90 -8.21 -7.75 -5.90
C ILE A 90 -8.17 -8.81 -6.99
N LYS A 91 -7.58 -9.98 -6.70
CA LYS A 91 -7.37 -11.03 -7.71
C LYS A 91 -8.65 -11.85 -7.90
N ARG A 92 -9.07 -12.58 -6.87
CA ARG A 92 -10.25 -13.46 -6.90
C ARG A 92 -10.76 -13.76 -5.51
N ALA A 93 -11.99 -14.24 -5.41
CA ALA A 93 -12.50 -14.89 -4.21
C ALA A 93 -12.83 -16.35 -4.50
N ASN A 94 -12.90 -17.18 -3.46
CA ASN A 94 -13.31 -18.57 -3.58
C ASN A 94 -14.37 -18.93 -2.54
N ASN A 95 -15.27 -19.84 -2.92
CA ASN A 95 -16.28 -20.45 -2.06
C ASN A 95 -17.24 -19.44 -1.38
N LEU A 96 -17.49 -18.28 -2.00
CA LEU A 96 -18.41 -17.28 -1.46
C LEU A 96 -19.79 -17.87 -1.20
N LYS A 97 -20.49 -17.31 -0.20
CA LYS A 97 -21.82 -17.77 0.18
C LYS A 97 -22.77 -17.70 -1.03
N HIS A 98 -23.54 -18.77 -1.25
CA HIS A 98 -24.71 -18.73 -2.14
C HIS A 98 -25.78 -17.82 -1.55
N VAL A 99 -26.26 -16.88 -2.36
CA VAL A 99 -27.36 -15.98 -2.00
C VAL A 99 -28.58 -16.30 -2.86
N LEU A 100 -29.78 -16.16 -2.30
CA LEU A 100 -31.03 -16.34 -3.03
C LEU A 100 -31.05 -15.45 -4.29
N GLY A 101 -31.34 -16.03 -5.45
CA GLY A 101 -31.30 -15.33 -6.74
C GLY A 101 -29.90 -15.28 -7.40
N GLY A 102 -28.87 -15.85 -6.77
CA GLY A 102 -27.52 -15.92 -7.31
C GLY A 102 -26.53 -14.98 -6.62
N THR A 103 -25.25 -15.34 -6.69
CA THR A 103 -24.15 -14.53 -6.12
C THR A 103 -23.57 -13.63 -7.19
N HIS A 104 -23.87 -12.33 -7.11
CA HIS A 104 -23.36 -11.29 -8.01
C HIS A 104 -22.30 -10.45 -7.29
N ALA A 105 -21.09 -10.98 -7.24
CA ALA A 105 -20.06 -10.56 -6.31
C ALA A 105 -19.28 -9.33 -6.79
N TYR A 106 -18.97 -8.44 -5.85
CA TYR A 106 -17.99 -7.36 -6.00
C TYR A 106 -17.31 -7.07 -4.66
N CYS A 107 -16.13 -6.46 -4.69
CA CYS A 107 -15.41 -6.00 -3.52
C CYS A 107 -15.49 -4.48 -3.40
N ARG A 108 -15.83 -3.97 -2.22
CA ARG A 108 -15.73 -2.54 -1.88
C ARG A 108 -14.52 -2.32 -0.97
N LEU A 109 -13.64 -1.40 -1.37
CA LEU A 109 -12.40 -1.05 -0.70
C LEU A 109 -12.52 0.36 -0.09
N THR A 110 -12.09 0.52 1.16
CA THR A 110 -12.02 1.81 1.86
C THR A 110 -10.78 1.90 2.74
N ILE A 111 -10.12 3.05 2.73
CA ILE A 111 -8.98 3.37 3.59
C ILE A 111 -9.39 4.55 4.48
N GLY A 112 -9.36 4.35 5.81
CA GLY A 112 -9.80 5.37 6.76
C GLY A 112 -11.18 5.92 6.42
N ASN A 113 -11.29 7.26 6.36
CA ASN A 113 -12.50 7.98 5.98
C ASN A 113 -12.52 8.41 4.49
N GLY A 114 -11.60 7.87 3.68
CA GLY A 114 -11.48 8.22 2.27
C GLY A 114 -12.61 7.66 1.39
N PRO A 115 -12.69 8.11 0.12
CA PRO A 115 -13.68 7.64 -0.83
C PRO A 115 -13.52 6.12 -1.09
N ALA A 116 -14.66 5.44 -1.20
CA ALA A 116 -14.67 4.01 -1.48
C ALA A 116 -14.42 3.74 -2.97
N ARG A 117 -13.64 2.70 -3.26
CA ARG A 117 -13.50 2.12 -4.60
C ARG A 117 -14.15 0.75 -4.63
N GLN A 118 -14.52 0.26 -5.80
CA GLN A 118 -15.12 -1.07 -5.92
C GLN A 118 -14.76 -1.74 -7.25
N THR A 119 -14.68 -3.07 -7.22
CA THR A 119 -14.54 -3.88 -8.43
C THR A 119 -15.81 -3.88 -9.26
N LYS A 120 -15.69 -4.38 -10.50
CA LYS A 120 -16.84 -4.79 -11.30
C LYS A 120 -17.61 -5.91 -10.59
N VAL A 121 -18.88 -6.04 -10.97
CA VAL A 121 -19.75 -7.11 -10.49
C VAL A 121 -19.56 -8.32 -11.39
N VAL A 122 -19.23 -9.48 -10.80
CA VAL A 122 -19.22 -10.77 -11.48
C VAL A 122 -20.47 -11.53 -11.08
N SER A 123 -21.34 -11.78 -12.05
CA SER A 123 -22.67 -12.35 -11.84
C SER A 123 -22.65 -13.88 -11.69
N HIS A 124 -23.59 -14.40 -10.90
CA HIS A 124 -23.83 -15.83 -10.70
C HIS A 124 -22.57 -16.69 -10.45
N ASN A 125 -21.60 -16.17 -9.70
CA ASN A 125 -20.34 -16.86 -9.45
C ASN A 125 -19.93 -16.74 -7.97
N THR A 126 -19.69 -17.88 -7.33
CA THR A 126 -19.20 -17.97 -5.95
C THR A 126 -17.67 -17.98 -5.85
N SER A 127 -16.98 -18.11 -6.98
CA SER A 127 -15.52 -17.98 -7.11
C SER A 127 -15.15 -16.97 -8.20
N PRO A 128 -15.53 -15.68 -8.05
CA PRO A 128 -15.28 -14.65 -9.04
C PRO A 128 -13.79 -14.31 -9.16
N GLU A 129 -13.35 -14.02 -10.39
CA GLU A 129 -12.04 -13.41 -10.68
C GLU A 129 -12.25 -11.97 -11.16
N TRP A 130 -11.57 -11.01 -10.53
CA TRP A 130 -11.63 -9.60 -10.91
C TRP A 130 -10.33 -9.14 -11.56
N LYS A 131 -9.18 -9.44 -10.92
CA LYS A 131 -7.84 -8.98 -11.33
C LYS A 131 -7.81 -7.45 -11.53
N GLU A 132 -8.50 -6.72 -10.66
CA GLU A 132 -8.62 -5.26 -10.71
C GLU A 132 -7.71 -4.60 -9.67
N ALA A 133 -6.99 -3.56 -10.08
CA ALA A 133 -6.09 -2.79 -9.23
C ALA A 133 -6.65 -1.39 -8.94
N PHE A 134 -6.44 -0.92 -7.71
CA PHE A 134 -6.86 0.39 -7.25
C PHE A 134 -5.70 1.11 -6.57
N THR A 135 -5.41 2.34 -7.01
CA THR A 135 -4.28 3.12 -6.49
C THR A 135 -4.75 4.36 -5.74
N TRP A 136 -4.15 4.61 -4.59
CA TRP A 136 -4.28 5.85 -3.82
C TRP A 136 -2.91 6.48 -3.68
N ALA A 137 -2.77 7.72 -4.16
CA ALA A 137 -1.59 8.54 -3.92
C ALA A 137 -1.73 9.24 -2.56
N PHE A 138 -0.63 9.32 -1.83
CA PHE A 138 -0.55 10.01 -0.56
C PHE A 138 0.71 10.86 -0.50
N ASP A 139 0.57 12.11 -0.03
CA ASP A 139 1.71 12.99 0.27
C ASP A 139 2.55 12.45 1.44
N VAL A 140 1.91 11.70 2.35
CA VAL A 140 2.52 11.02 3.49
C VAL A 140 1.81 9.67 3.69
N PRO A 141 2.53 8.56 3.97
CA PRO A 141 1.91 7.26 4.15
C PRO A 141 0.81 7.30 5.22
N PRO A 142 -0.34 6.62 5.02
CA PRO A 142 -1.49 6.67 5.93
C PRO A 142 -1.26 5.80 7.17
N LYS A 143 -0.28 6.17 8.00
CA LYS A 143 0.16 5.43 9.19
C LYS A 143 -0.99 5.19 10.17
N GLY A 144 -1.06 3.98 10.71
CA GLY A 144 -2.10 3.52 11.63
C GLY A 144 -3.47 3.27 10.99
N GLN A 145 -3.66 3.62 9.71
CA GLN A 145 -4.91 3.36 9.01
C GLN A 145 -5.00 1.89 8.57
N LYS A 146 -6.26 1.47 8.37
CA LYS A 146 -6.60 0.11 7.93
C LYS A 146 -7.26 0.18 6.56
N LEU A 147 -6.88 -0.75 5.70
CA LEU A 147 -7.60 -1.07 4.48
C LEU A 147 -8.72 -2.04 4.82
N HIS A 148 -9.96 -1.63 4.58
CA HIS A 148 -11.13 -2.49 4.71
C HIS A 148 -11.60 -2.93 3.32
N ILE A 149 -11.71 -4.24 3.13
CA ILE A 149 -12.25 -4.84 1.91
C ILE A 149 -13.49 -5.64 2.29
N SER A 150 -14.63 -5.30 1.70
CA SER A 150 -15.91 -6.00 1.92
C SER A 150 -16.36 -6.64 0.62
N CYS A 151 -16.43 -7.97 0.61
CA CYS A 151 -17.06 -8.73 -0.46
C CYS A 151 -18.58 -8.70 -0.29
N ARG A 152 -19.31 -8.38 -1.35
CA ARG A 152 -20.77 -8.20 -1.32
C ARG A 152 -21.40 -8.80 -2.56
N SER A 153 -22.64 -9.26 -2.44
CA SER A 153 -23.50 -9.62 -3.57
C SER A 153 -24.49 -8.48 -3.82
N ARG A 154 -24.72 -8.10 -5.09
CA ARG A 154 -25.78 -7.16 -5.48
C ARG A 154 -26.93 -7.92 -6.15
N SER A 155 -28.11 -7.91 -5.55
CA SER A 155 -29.32 -8.48 -6.15
C SER A 155 -30.43 -7.43 -6.26
N THR A 156 -31.53 -7.81 -6.90
CA THR A 156 -32.76 -7.01 -6.97
C THR A 156 -33.31 -6.63 -5.59
N PHE A 157 -33.08 -7.48 -4.59
CA PHE A 157 -33.53 -7.29 -3.20
C PHE A 157 -32.52 -6.53 -2.33
N GLY A 158 -31.43 -6.00 -2.91
CA GLY A 158 -30.45 -5.17 -2.21
C GLY A 158 -29.04 -5.75 -2.20
N LYS A 159 -28.27 -5.42 -1.16
CA LYS A 159 -26.86 -5.81 -1.03
C LYS A 159 -26.69 -6.76 0.14
N THR A 160 -26.12 -7.94 -0.11
CA THR A 160 -25.81 -8.93 0.93
C THR A 160 -24.30 -8.97 1.18
N SER A 161 -23.88 -8.95 2.45
CA SER A 161 -22.47 -9.12 2.81
C SER A 161 -22.03 -10.57 2.63
N LEU A 162 -20.92 -10.79 1.92
CA LEU A 162 -20.30 -12.10 1.71
C LEU A 162 -19.08 -12.31 2.63
N GLY A 163 -18.64 -11.26 3.31
CA GLY A 163 -17.53 -11.26 4.24
C GLY A 163 -16.62 -10.05 4.09
N ARG A 164 -15.63 -9.94 4.97
CA ARG A 164 -14.65 -8.83 4.95
C ARG A 164 -13.27 -9.28 5.42
N VAL A 165 -12.27 -8.54 4.95
CA VAL A 165 -10.90 -8.58 5.45
C VAL A 165 -10.48 -7.16 5.83
N THR A 166 -9.62 -7.04 6.85
CA THR A 166 -9.06 -5.77 7.30
C THR A 166 -7.55 -5.92 7.45
N ILE A 167 -6.80 -5.01 6.84
CA ILE A 167 -5.34 -5.11 6.73
C ILE A 167 -4.73 -3.81 7.26
N LYS A 168 -3.68 -3.95 8.08
CA LYS A 168 -2.91 -2.80 8.58
C LYS A 168 -1.97 -2.33 7.48
N ILE A 169 -2.03 -1.04 7.14
CA ILE A 169 -1.24 -0.49 6.03
C ILE A 169 0.24 -0.36 6.41
N ASP A 170 0.54 -0.12 7.69
CA ASP A 170 1.92 0.07 8.20
C ASP A 170 2.89 -1.02 7.74
N LYS A 171 2.44 -2.28 7.77
CA LYS A 171 3.22 -3.44 7.33
C LYS A 171 3.57 -3.37 5.84
N VAL A 172 2.66 -2.88 5.01
CA VAL A 172 2.88 -2.76 3.57
C VAL A 172 3.88 -1.65 3.27
N VAL A 173 3.86 -0.55 4.02
CA VAL A 173 4.79 0.57 3.85
C VAL A 173 6.23 0.12 4.07
N SER A 174 6.48 -0.66 5.14
CA SER A 174 7.81 -1.18 5.47
C SER A 174 8.26 -2.35 4.60
N GLU A 175 7.37 -3.30 4.28
CA GLU A 175 7.73 -4.51 3.52
C GLU A 175 7.66 -4.33 2.00
N GLY A 176 6.98 -3.29 1.53
CA GLY A 176 6.76 -2.92 0.13
C GLY A 176 5.69 -3.72 -0.59
N VAL A 177 5.63 -5.03 -0.37
CA VAL A 177 4.61 -5.91 -0.95
C VAL A 177 4.01 -6.78 0.12
N TYR A 178 2.68 -6.83 0.15
CA TYR A 178 1.91 -7.72 1.02
C TYR A 178 0.85 -8.45 0.20
N SER A 179 0.98 -9.76 0.06
CA SER A 179 0.10 -10.58 -0.77
C SER A 179 -0.29 -11.87 -0.07
N GLY A 180 -1.42 -12.44 -0.47
CA GLY A 180 -1.86 -13.73 0.06
C GLY A 180 -3.34 -14.01 -0.15
N VAL A 181 -3.74 -15.16 0.39
CA VAL A 181 -5.12 -15.66 0.39
C VAL A 181 -5.68 -15.51 1.81
N PHE A 182 -6.69 -14.66 1.97
CA PHE A 182 -7.22 -14.26 3.27
C PHE A 182 -8.59 -14.87 3.50
N GLY A 183 -8.80 -15.45 4.68
CA GLY A 183 -10.12 -15.88 5.12
C GLY A 183 -11.07 -14.68 5.29
N LEU A 184 -12.29 -14.80 4.78
CA LEU A 184 -13.31 -13.77 4.90
C LEU A 184 -14.06 -13.91 6.25
N THR A 185 -13.98 -12.88 7.08
CA THR A 185 -14.66 -12.86 8.39
C THR A 185 -16.11 -12.41 8.26
N GLN A 186 -17.01 -13.01 9.06
CA GLN A 186 -18.45 -12.74 9.02
C GLN A 186 -18.98 -12.45 10.43
N GLY A 187 -19.12 -11.18 10.81
CA GLY A 187 -19.71 -10.80 12.11
C GLY A 187 -19.07 -11.51 13.32
N ALA A 188 -19.79 -11.59 14.44
CA ALA A 188 -19.31 -12.20 15.69
C ALA A 188 -19.27 -13.74 15.66
N ASN A 189 -19.81 -14.38 14.62
CA ASN A 189 -19.87 -15.84 14.56
C ASN A 189 -18.78 -16.36 13.61
N LYS A 190 -17.78 -17.02 14.20
CA LYS A 190 -16.59 -17.54 13.53
C LYS A 190 -16.94 -18.87 12.86
N ASP A 191 -17.84 -18.82 11.87
CA ASP A 191 -18.14 -19.99 11.05
C ASP A 191 -16.87 -20.38 10.30
N SER A 192 -16.50 -21.67 10.31
CA SER A 192 -15.26 -22.22 9.74
C SER A 192 -15.28 -22.24 8.20
N SER A 193 -15.86 -21.22 7.59
CA SER A 193 -16.08 -21.19 6.16
C SER A 193 -14.75 -21.04 5.42
N SER A 194 -14.49 -21.93 4.46
CA SER A 194 -13.35 -21.95 3.52
C SER A 194 -13.34 -20.76 2.53
N ARG A 195 -14.03 -19.68 2.88
CA ARG A 195 -14.24 -18.48 2.06
C ARG A 195 -12.97 -17.67 2.07
N THR A 196 -12.41 -17.46 0.89
CA THR A 196 -11.14 -16.75 0.77
C THR A 196 -11.20 -15.62 -0.23
N LEU A 197 -10.33 -14.63 -0.03
CA LEU A 197 -10.07 -13.54 -0.96
C LEU A 197 -8.56 -13.46 -1.19
N GLU A 198 -8.15 -13.59 -2.44
CA GLU A 198 -6.76 -13.41 -2.85
C GLU A 198 -6.53 -11.95 -3.23
N ILE A 199 -5.53 -11.34 -2.59
CA ILE A 199 -5.18 -9.93 -2.78
C ILE A 199 -3.67 -9.75 -2.84
N GLU A 200 -3.28 -8.64 -3.43
CA GLU A 200 -1.92 -8.13 -3.41
C GLU A 200 -1.97 -6.63 -3.14
N ILE A 201 -1.07 -6.14 -2.29
CA ILE A 201 -0.98 -4.74 -1.91
C ILE A 201 0.48 -4.33 -2.05
N THR A 202 0.72 -3.19 -2.67
CA THR A 202 2.07 -2.63 -2.85
C THR A 202 2.12 -1.19 -2.38
N TRP A 203 3.19 -0.82 -1.68
CA TRP A 203 3.56 0.58 -1.42
C TRP A 203 4.79 0.95 -2.24
N SER A 204 4.67 1.92 -3.15
CA SER A 204 5.78 2.35 -4.01
C SER A 204 5.73 3.84 -4.33
N ASN A 205 6.82 4.37 -4.89
CA ASN A 205 6.90 5.76 -5.36
C ASN A 205 6.23 6.00 -6.72
N ARG A 206 5.70 4.97 -7.37
CA ARG A 206 5.07 5.05 -8.69
C ARG A 206 3.57 4.81 -8.56
N MET A 207 2.78 5.60 -9.30
CA MET A 207 1.43 5.16 -9.65
C MET A 207 1.61 3.92 -10.52
N SER A 208 0.89 2.83 -10.25
CA SER A 208 0.88 1.71 -11.18
C SER A 208 0.36 2.23 -12.51
N ASN A 209 1.22 2.32 -13.51
CA ASN A 209 0.80 2.61 -14.88
C ASN A 209 -0.27 1.57 -15.22
N GLU A 210 -1.48 2.05 -15.51
CA GLU A 210 -2.45 1.25 -16.23
C GLU A 210 -1.73 0.70 -17.47
N SER A 211 -1.79 -0.62 -17.62
CA SER A 211 -1.32 -1.27 -18.83
C SER A 211 -2.14 -0.70 -19.98
N VAL A 212 -1.44 -0.04 -20.92
CA VAL A 212 -1.96 0.24 -22.27
C VAL A 212 -2.41 -1.07 -22.91
#